data_AF-A0AA36LP97-F1
#
_entry.id   AF-A0AA36LP97-F1
#
_cell.length_a   1.000
_cell.length_b   1.000
_cell.length_c   1.000
_cell.angle_alpha   90.00
_cell.angle_beta   90.00
_cell.angle_gamma   90.00
#
_symmetry.space_group_name_H-M   'P 1'
#
loop_
_entity.id
_entity.type
_entity.pdbx_description
1 polymer ?
#
loop_
_entity_poly.entity_id
_entity_poly.type
_entity_poly.pdbx_seq_one_letter_code
_entity_poly.pdbx_strand_id
1 'polypeptide(L)' 'MVIDDMLSDVFTHFNIDFSNFDAENYFECQYAFWQKNPPAREKKPLTVGMIIESAKAGRWLYD' A
#
# COMPACT_ATOMS: atom_id res chain seq x y z
N MET A 1 12.14 5.15 -3.32
CA MET A 1 11.62 3.83 -2.91
C MET A 1 12.02 3.63 -1.46
N VAL A 2 11.30 4.25 -0.53
CA VAL A 2 11.59 4.22 0.93
C VAL A 2 10.29 3.96 1.72
N ILE A 3 9.16 4.41 1.18
CA ILE A 3 7.83 4.18 1.74
C ILE A 3 7.43 2.70 1.71
N ASP A 4 7.88 1.96 0.69
CA ASP A 4 7.57 0.53 0.53
C ASP A 4 8.23 -0.33 1.61
N ASP A 5 9.51 -0.07 1.90
CA ASP A 5 10.26 -0.76 2.95
C ASP A 5 9.64 -0.52 4.34
N MET A 6 9.25 0.72 4.66
CA MET A 6 8.62 1.03 5.95
C MET A 6 7.29 0.32 6.14
N LEU A 7 6.43 0.27 5.11
CA LEU A 7 5.13 -0.41 5.21
C LEU A 7 5.30 -1.92 5.27
N SER A 8 6.23 -2.48 4.51
CA SER A 8 6.58 -3.89 4.57
C SER A 8 7.04 -4.30 5.97
N ASP A 9 7.88 -3.48 6.62
CA ASP A 9 8.32 -3.70 8.00
C ASP A 9 7.15 -3.69 8.98
N VAL A 10 6.24 -2.72 8.86
CA VAL A 10 5.04 -2.63 9.71
C VAL A 10 4.13 -3.84 9.49
N PHE A 11 3.84 -4.19 8.25
CA PHE A 11 2.96 -5.32 7.94
C PHE A 11 3.54 -6.64 8.42
N THR A 12 4.84 -6.84 8.23
CA THR A 12 5.55 -8.02 8.72
C THR A 12 5.57 -8.08 10.24
N HIS A 13 5.86 -6.96 10.91
CA HIS A 13 5.90 -6.90 12.38
C HIS A 13 4.56 -7.28 13.03
N PHE A 14 3.45 -6.87 12.41
CA PHE A 14 2.10 -7.18 12.89
C PHE A 14 1.48 -8.43 12.25
N ASN A 15 2.24 -9.20 11.46
CA ASN A 15 1.77 -10.40 10.77
C ASN A 15 0.48 -10.16 9.95
N ILE A 16 0.46 -9.05 9.22
CA ILE A 16 -0.61 -8.71 8.28
C ILE A 16 -0.28 -9.42 6.97
N ASP A 17 -1.21 -10.22 6.43
CA ASP A 17 -1.14 -10.65 5.03
C ASP A 17 -1.46 -9.47 4.11
N PHE A 18 -0.46 -8.95 3.41
CA PHE A 18 -0.57 -7.82 2.48
C PHE A 18 -0.38 -8.25 1.02
N SER A 19 -0.60 -9.52 0.69
CA SER A 19 -0.46 -10.04 -0.68
C SER A 19 -1.39 -9.36 -1.69
N ASN A 20 -2.49 -8.77 -1.23
CA ASN A 20 -3.45 -7.98 -2.01
C ASN A 20 -3.26 -6.46 -1.88
N PHE A 21 -2.24 -5.98 -1.17
CA PHE A 21 -1.98 -4.55 -1.03
C PHE A 21 -1.45 -3.97 -2.35
N ASP A 22 -2.11 -2.92 -2.86
CA ASP A 22 -1.69 -2.19 -4.05
C ASP A 22 -1.26 -0.76 -3.69
N ALA A 23 0.05 -0.52 -3.70
CA ALA A 23 0.64 0.79 -3.42
C ALA A 23 0.16 1.87 -4.42
N GLU A 24 -0.24 1.49 -5.64
CA GLU A 24 -0.78 2.44 -6.62
C GLU A 24 -2.13 3.04 -6.19
N ASN A 25 -2.83 2.46 -5.22
CA ASN A 25 -4.07 3.04 -4.71
C ASN A 25 -3.81 4.19 -3.71
N TYR A 26 -2.59 4.28 -3.16
CA TYR A 26 -2.24 5.22 -2.09
C TYR A 26 -1.15 6.22 -2.48
N PHE A 27 -0.24 5.84 -3.38
CA PHE A 27 0.94 6.64 -3.72
C PHE A 27 1.03 6.93 -5.22
N GLU A 28 1.64 8.06 -5.57
CA GLU A 28 2.07 8.34 -6.94
C GLU A 28 3.35 7.55 -7.23
N CYS A 29 3.21 6.49 -8.03
CA CYS A 29 4.35 5.76 -8.56
C CYS A 29 5.01 6.58 -9.68
N GLN A 30 6.33 6.76 -9.60
CA GLN A 30 7.09 7.33 -10.70
C GLN A 30 7.34 6.24 -11.73
N TYR A 31 6.74 6.39 -12.91
CA TYR A 31 6.99 5.50 -14.04
C TYR A 31 8.23 5.95 -14.82
N ALA A 32 8.97 4.98 -15.35
CA ALA A 32 10.08 5.29 -16.23
C ALA A 32 9.57 5.96 -17.52
N PHE A 33 10.38 6.82 -18.14
CA PHE A 33 9.95 7.62 -19.31
C PHE A 33 9.49 6.78 -20.51
N TRP A 34 9.89 5.51 -20.59
CA TRP A 34 9.49 4.57 -21.65
C TRP A 34 8.22 3.77 -21.31
N GLN A 35 7.71 3.87 -20.08
CA GLN A 35 6.48 3.18 -19.67
C GLN A 35 5.28 4.03 -20.05
N LYS A 36 4.23 3.38 -20.58
CA LYS A 36 2.93 4.05 -20.70
C LYS A 36 2.41 4.32 -19.28
N ASN A 37 2.16 5.60 -18.97
CA ASN A 37 1.52 5.96 -17.72
C ASN A 37 0.18 5.21 -17.63
N PRO A 38 -0.08 4.50 -16.52
CA PRO A 38 -1.41 3.94 -16.30
C PRO A 38 -2.44 5.06 -16.18
N PRO A 39 -3.73 4.74 -16.38
CA PRO A 39 -4.81 5.70 -16.17
C PRO A 39 -4.71 6.31 -14.78
N ALA A 40 -4.94 7.63 -14.69
CA ALA A 40 -4.93 8.33 -13.42
C ALA A 40 -5.96 7.69 -12.48
N ARG A 41 -5.48 7.10 -11.38
CA ARG A 41 -6.31 6.60 -10.29
C ARG A 41 -6.45 7.69 -9.24
N GLU A 42 -7.67 7.89 -8.74
CA GLU A 42 -7.88 8.72 -7.55
C GLU A 42 -7.19 8.06 -6.36
N LYS A 43 -6.24 8.75 -5.73
CA LYS A 43 -5.45 8.21 -4.62
C LYS A 43 -6.24 8.30 -3.33
N LYS A 44 -6.37 7.18 -2.63
CA LYS A 44 -6.99 7.11 -1.31
C LYS A 44 -5.95 7.46 -0.24
N PRO A 45 -6.34 8.12 0.85
CA PRO A 45 -5.43 8.34 1.96
C PRO A 45 -5.11 7.01 2.66
N LEU A 46 -3.83 6.70 2.81
CA LEU A 46 -3.39 5.62 3.70
C LEU A 46 -3.39 6.14 5.14
N THR A 47 -4.25 5.58 5.99
CA THR A 47 -4.40 6.04 7.38
C THR A 47 -3.91 5.00 8.39
N VAL A 48 -3.50 5.48 9.57
CA VAL A 48 -3.13 4.59 10.70
C VAL A 48 -4.30 3.67 11.10
N GLY A 49 -5.54 4.16 10.98
CA GLY A 49 -6.73 3.35 11.25
C GLY A 49 -6.81 2.10 10.37
N MET A 50 -6.52 2.24 9.07
CA MET A 50 -6.52 1.09 8.14
C MET A 50 -5.47 0.05 8.52
N ILE A 51 -4.30 0.50 8.96
CA ILE A 51 -3.22 -0.39 9.43
C ILE A 51 -3.66 -1.11 10.70
N ILE A 52 -4.26 -0.41 11.67
CA ILE A 52 -4.75 -1.01 12.93
C ILE A 52 -5.82 -2.07 12.66
N GLU A 53 -6.80 -1.77 11.80
CA GLU A 53 -7.86 -2.73 11.48
C GLU A 53 -7.32 -3.95 10.73
N SER A 54 -6.35 -3.75 9.83
CA SER A 54 -5.68 -4.84 9.13
C SER A 54 -4.81 -5.69 10.07
N ALA A 55 -4.13 -5.07 11.05
CA ALA A 55 -3.38 -5.76 12.10
C ALA A 55 -4.29 -6.67 12.95
N LYS A 56 -5.46 -6.17 13.36
CA LYS A 56 -6.45 -6.96 14.09
C LYS A 56 -6.98 -8.13 13.27
N ALA A 57 -7.15 -7.95 11.96
CA ALA A 57 -7.67 -8.97 11.06
C ALA A 57 -6.61 -9.96 10.56
N GLY A 58 -5.32 -9.65 10.73
CA GLY A 58 -4.20 -10.46 10.19
C GLY A 58 -4.08 -10.41 8.66
N ARG A 59 -4.77 -9.48 7.99
CA ARG A 59 -4.71 -9.28 6.54
C ARG A 59 -5.13 -7.87 6.15
N TRP A 60 -4.66 -7.40 5.01
CA TRP A 60 -5.04 -6.12 4.46
C TRP A 60 -6.51 -6.12 3.99
N LEU A 61 -7.28 -5.16 4.47
CA LEU A 61 -8.75 -5.12 4.33
C LEU A 61 -9.26 -4.18 3.24
N TYR A 62 -8.38 -3.48 2.53
CA TYR A 62 -8.75 -2.38 1.64
C TYR A 62 -8.25 -2.61 0.23
N ASP A 63 -8.97 -2.06 -0.75
CA ASP A 63 -8.53 -2.01 -2.15
C ASP A 63 -7.80 -0.69 -2.40
#